data_AF-A0A4V1SEG2-F1
#
_entry.id   AF-A0A4V1SEG2-F1
#
_cell.length_a   1.000
_cell.length_b   1.000
_cell.length_c   1.000
_cell.angle_alpha   90.00
_cell.angle_beta   90.00
_cell.angle_gamma   90.00
#
_symmetry.space_group_name_H-M   'P 1'
#
loop_
_entity.id
_entity.type
_entity.pdbx_description
1 polymer ?
#
loop_
_entity_poly.entity_id
_entity_poly.type
_entity_poly.pdbx_seq_one_letter_code
_entity_poly.pdbx_strand_id
1 'polypeptide(L)'
;TFTLIDPVGLGKDFAGLMHLGDYEETLIHGRIWTQTTQIEERLAEVNEHIEKVIQMYLRNEYATLDEYNEHAGTVAEKHRFVVISGFPAGFSETASKRLLSIATSGARCGVYLLMHRDPRQQVEPALAEALEKACLRLVPQGDSFRLAHLPAGADHTVLSAPPKGELETALVHRLGQASIDSNRVEVPFSHIAPPESEWWTNGTGDELRVPIGRSGAKKLQMLTLGKGTRQHALIAGKTGSGKSTLFHVMITNLALHCSPDEVEFYLVDFKKGVEFKCYGTKRLPHAKVVAIESDREFGLSVLHRVDEELRRRGELFRKAGAQDVAGYRKATGLPLPRSLLMIDEFQEIFTEDDAIAQSASLLLDRIVRQGRAFGIHVILGSQTLGGAYTLARATIGQMVVRIALQCNEADAYLIMDDDNPAPRLLTRPGEGIYNDNAGALAANSPFQTVWLSEDERNRLLDQVTALAAEQGRKPAAPVVFEGNAPADLEANVELAGLLGERPQARPAEVKAWLGEPNAIKGPTEAGFGRRSGSHLLVVGQSDERVGTLLE
;
A
#
# COMPACT_ATOMS: atom_id res chain seq x y z
N THR A 1 8.73 23.16 -3.09
CA THR A 1 8.83 23.24 -1.62
C THR A 1 10.02 24.11 -1.24
N PHE A 2 9.96 24.81 -0.12
CA PHE A 2 11.00 25.74 0.34
C PHE A 2 11.54 25.33 1.72
N THR A 3 12.85 25.21 1.85
CA THR A 3 13.56 25.10 3.13
C THR A 3 14.19 26.45 3.42
N LEU A 4 13.68 27.19 4.40
CA LEU A 4 14.10 28.56 4.73
C LEU A 4 15.01 28.54 5.97
N ILE A 5 16.25 29.03 5.85
CA ILE A 5 17.26 29.00 6.91
C ILE A 5 17.72 30.43 7.22
N ASP A 6 17.53 30.88 8.46
CA ASP A 6 17.89 32.23 8.91
C ASP A 6 18.48 32.23 10.33
N PRO A 7 19.75 31.80 10.50
CA PRO A 7 20.42 31.75 11.79
C PRO A 7 20.77 33.12 12.37
N VAL A 8 20.82 34.19 11.54
CA VAL A 8 21.22 35.54 11.98
C VAL A 8 20.01 36.41 12.31
N GLY A 9 19.02 36.46 11.42
CA GLY A 9 17.79 37.23 11.58
C GLY A 9 16.74 36.55 12.46
N LEU A 10 17.01 35.32 12.93
CA LEU A 10 16.12 34.51 13.78
C LEU A 10 14.73 34.30 13.14
N GLY A 11 14.67 34.25 11.81
CA GLY A 11 13.46 34.06 11.02
C GLY A 11 12.80 35.36 10.54
N LYS A 12 13.31 36.53 10.95
CA LYS A 12 12.75 37.82 10.55
C LYS A 12 12.82 38.03 9.04
N ASP A 13 13.88 37.56 8.39
CA ASP A 13 14.11 37.78 6.95
C ASP A 13 13.07 37.07 6.07
N PHE A 14 12.42 36.02 6.59
CA PHE A 14 11.43 35.23 5.85
C PHE A 14 10.03 35.25 6.47
N ALA A 15 9.77 36.11 7.46
CA ALA A 15 8.52 36.12 8.22
C ALA A 15 7.27 36.27 7.33
N GLY A 16 7.35 37.06 6.26
CA GLY A 16 6.23 37.26 5.32
C GLY A 16 5.78 35.98 4.60
N LEU A 17 6.67 34.99 4.45
CA LEU A 17 6.37 33.71 3.82
C LEU A 17 5.74 32.69 4.77
N MET A 18 5.72 32.95 6.09
CA MET A 18 5.17 32.02 7.08
C MET A 18 3.67 31.75 6.88
N HIS A 19 2.95 32.73 6.33
CA HIS A 19 1.53 32.59 5.99
C HIS A 19 1.26 31.51 4.93
N LEU A 20 2.26 31.05 4.17
CA LEU A 20 2.10 29.89 3.28
C LEU A 20 1.82 28.61 4.07
N GLY A 21 2.38 28.49 5.28
CA GLY A 21 2.17 27.35 6.16
C GLY A 21 0.73 27.23 6.66
N ASP A 22 -0.02 28.34 6.71
CA ASP A 22 -1.44 28.35 7.11
C ASP A 22 -2.34 27.64 6.08
N TYR A 23 -1.89 27.52 4.81
CA TYR A 23 -2.62 26.84 3.74
C TYR A 23 -2.11 25.41 3.54
N GLU A 24 -0.79 25.22 3.47
CA GLU A 24 -0.15 23.94 3.23
C GLU A 24 1.20 23.90 3.96
N GLU A 25 1.19 23.32 5.17
CA GLU A 25 2.34 23.30 6.08
C GLU A 25 3.63 22.76 5.42
N THR A 26 3.47 21.78 4.52
CA THR A 26 4.59 21.13 3.84
C THR A 26 5.33 22.06 2.88
N LEU A 27 4.74 23.18 2.43
CA LEU A 27 5.40 24.11 1.50
C LEU A 27 6.67 24.72 2.08
N ILE A 28 6.65 25.05 3.37
CA ILE A 28 7.77 25.68 4.10
C ILE A 28 8.24 24.85 5.29
N HIS A 29 7.71 23.63 5.46
CA HIS A 29 8.00 22.73 6.58
C HIS A 29 7.63 23.32 7.95
N GLY A 30 6.57 24.13 8.00
CA GLY A 30 6.00 24.70 9.23
C GLY A 30 6.88 25.71 10.00
N ARG A 31 8.17 25.88 9.64
CA ARG A 31 9.10 26.76 10.37
C ARG A 31 10.28 27.23 9.53
N ILE A 32 10.91 28.31 10.02
CA ILE A 32 12.23 28.77 9.57
C ILE A 32 13.29 28.20 10.49
N TRP A 33 14.37 27.67 9.91
CA TRP A 33 15.42 26.94 10.61
C TRP A 33 16.51 27.92 11.07
N THR A 34 16.72 28.02 12.39
CA THR A 34 17.61 29.04 12.99
C THR A 34 18.73 28.43 13.84
N GLN A 35 18.55 27.21 14.34
CA GLN A 35 19.50 26.53 15.24
C GLN A 35 20.44 25.61 14.46
N THR A 36 21.73 25.61 14.83
CA THR A 36 22.79 24.83 14.15
C THR A 36 22.46 23.35 13.98
N THR A 37 22.01 22.68 15.04
CA THR A 37 21.69 21.23 15.00
C THR A 37 20.52 20.93 14.06
N GLN A 38 19.48 21.76 14.11
CA GLN A 38 18.29 21.62 13.27
C GLN A 38 18.60 21.93 11.80
N ILE A 39 19.49 22.89 11.52
CA ILE A 39 19.97 23.18 10.16
C ILE A 39 20.71 21.95 9.61
N GLU A 40 21.59 21.33 10.41
CA GLU A 40 22.32 20.14 9.99
C GLU A 40 21.40 18.97 9.65
N GLU A 41 20.46 18.64 10.53
CA GLU A 41 19.42 17.62 10.31
C GLU A 41 18.64 17.90 9.03
N ARG A 42 18.23 19.16 8.85
CA ARG A 42 17.42 19.54 7.69
C ARG A 42 18.17 19.43 6.37
N LEU A 43 19.46 19.78 6.35
CA LEU A 43 20.30 19.57 5.16
C LEU A 43 20.56 18.08 4.91
N ALA A 44 20.58 17.24 5.96
CA ALA A 44 20.65 15.80 5.80
C ALA A 44 19.41 15.26 5.08
N GLU A 45 18.21 15.67 5.48
CA GLU A 45 16.95 15.29 4.81
C GLU A 45 16.91 15.73 3.33
N VAL A 46 17.47 16.90 3.00
CA VAL A 46 17.56 17.36 1.61
C VAL A 46 18.52 16.47 0.80
N ASN A 47 19.65 16.05 1.38
CA ASN A 47 20.55 15.10 0.72
C ASN A 47 19.91 13.72 0.52
N GLU A 48 19.17 13.21 1.51
CA GLU A 48 18.43 11.96 1.37
C GLU A 48 17.40 12.04 0.23
N HIS A 49 16.77 13.20 0.03
CA HIS A 49 15.90 13.41 -1.13
C HIS A 49 16.66 13.41 -2.46
N ILE A 50 17.86 14.00 -2.53
CA ILE A 50 18.71 13.93 -3.73
C ILE A 50 19.04 12.48 -4.05
N GLU A 51 19.42 11.69 -3.04
CA GLU A 51 19.67 10.25 -3.18
C GLU A 51 18.43 9.50 -3.68
N LYS A 52 17.26 9.77 -3.09
CA LYS A 52 15.97 9.24 -3.54
C LYS A 52 15.75 9.53 -5.03
N VAL A 53 15.90 10.77 -5.47
CA VAL A 53 15.65 11.16 -6.86
C VAL A 53 16.57 10.42 -7.82
N ILE A 54 17.86 10.30 -7.47
CA ILE A 54 18.85 9.58 -8.27
C ILE A 54 18.47 8.09 -8.38
N GLN A 55 18.19 7.45 -7.24
CA GLN A 55 17.97 6.00 -7.16
C GLN A 55 16.58 5.57 -7.66
N MET A 56 15.56 6.40 -7.48
CA MET A 56 14.17 6.04 -7.79
C MET A 56 13.67 6.60 -9.11
N TYR A 57 14.00 7.85 -9.46
CA TYR A 57 13.42 8.51 -10.63
C TYR A 57 14.39 8.56 -11.81
N LEU A 58 15.66 8.95 -11.59
CA LEU A 58 16.59 9.14 -12.70
C LEU A 58 17.11 7.81 -13.26
N ARG A 59 17.53 6.85 -12.42
CA ARG A 59 17.85 5.44 -12.78
C ARG A 59 18.72 5.23 -14.04
N ASN A 60 19.55 6.20 -14.41
CA ASN A 60 20.24 6.28 -15.70
C ASN A 60 19.32 6.30 -16.94
N GLU A 61 17.99 6.42 -16.76
CA GLU A 61 17.01 6.65 -17.82
C GLU A 61 16.87 8.14 -18.15
N TYR A 62 17.00 9.04 -17.16
CA TYR A 62 16.85 10.49 -17.32
C TYR A 62 18.08 11.25 -16.84
N ALA A 63 18.46 12.31 -17.55
CA ALA A 63 19.58 13.16 -17.19
C ALA A 63 19.22 14.06 -16.00
N THR A 64 17.99 14.59 -15.93
CA THR A 64 17.54 15.53 -14.88
C THR A 64 16.11 15.22 -14.41
N LEU A 65 15.74 15.76 -13.25
CA LEU A 65 14.36 15.65 -12.76
C LEU A 65 13.36 16.36 -13.68
N ASP A 66 13.76 17.45 -14.34
CA ASP A 66 12.91 18.16 -15.30
C ASP A 66 12.52 17.26 -16.47
N GLU A 67 13.50 16.56 -17.06
CA GLU A 67 13.29 15.59 -18.12
C GLU A 67 12.37 14.44 -17.67
N TYR A 68 12.54 13.94 -16.45
CA TYR A 68 11.64 12.95 -15.87
C TYR A 68 10.21 13.50 -15.74
N ASN A 69 10.05 14.73 -15.23
CA ASN A 69 8.76 15.35 -14.97
C ASN A 69 7.97 15.66 -16.25
N GLU A 70 8.64 16.00 -17.35
CA GLU A 70 8.00 16.14 -18.67
C GLU A 70 7.26 14.87 -19.10
N HIS A 71 7.78 13.71 -18.70
CA HIS A 71 7.20 12.41 -19.02
C HIS A 71 6.25 11.90 -17.92
N ALA A 72 6.49 12.25 -16.65
CA ALA A 72 5.79 11.69 -15.49
C ALA A 72 4.31 12.11 -15.42
N GLY A 73 3.90 13.23 -16.01
CA GLY A 73 2.51 13.70 -15.97
C GLY A 73 2.02 13.89 -14.53
N THR A 74 0.96 13.18 -14.12
CA THR A 74 0.40 13.29 -12.76
C THR A 74 1.34 12.80 -11.66
N VAL A 75 2.37 12.01 -11.97
CA VAL A 75 3.33 11.45 -11.00
C VAL A 75 4.62 12.27 -10.87
N ALA A 76 4.61 13.53 -11.30
CA ALA A 76 5.78 14.41 -11.24
C ALA A 76 6.29 14.64 -9.80
N GLU A 77 7.61 14.69 -9.66
CA GLU A 77 8.28 15.01 -8.38
C GLU A 77 8.45 16.52 -8.23
N LYS A 78 8.32 17.03 -7.00
CA LYS A 78 8.33 18.48 -6.76
C LYS A 78 9.76 19.01 -6.73
N HIS A 79 9.95 20.21 -7.28
CA HIS A 79 11.18 20.97 -7.06
C HIS A 79 11.29 21.45 -5.61
N ARG A 80 12.52 21.45 -5.10
CA ARG A 80 12.86 21.94 -3.76
C ARG A 80 13.81 23.11 -3.86
N PHE A 81 13.58 24.12 -3.04
CA PHE A 81 14.42 25.31 -2.94
C PHE A 81 14.96 25.41 -1.52
N VAL A 82 16.28 25.45 -1.37
CA VAL A 82 16.96 25.73 -0.11
C VAL A 82 17.37 27.18 -0.14
N VAL A 83 16.80 28.00 0.75
CA VAL A 83 17.03 29.45 0.81
C VAL A 83 17.72 29.77 2.14
N ILE A 84 18.93 30.31 2.08
CA ILE A 84 19.76 30.61 3.25
C ILE A 84 20.06 32.11 3.33
N SER A 85 19.74 32.73 4.47
CA SER A 85 20.20 34.08 4.82
C SER A 85 21.40 34.01 5.78
N GLY A 86 22.45 34.77 5.50
CA GLY A 86 23.54 35.02 6.46
C GLY A 86 24.57 33.90 6.61
N PHE A 87 24.76 33.05 5.58
CA PHE A 87 25.84 32.05 5.58
C PHE A 87 27.21 32.74 5.74
N PRO A 88 28.15 32.20 6.56
CA PRO A 88 28.21 30.87 7.18
C PRO A 88 27.69 30.78 8.63
N ALA A 89 27.08 31.82 9.18
CA ALA A 89 26.63 31.80 10.58
C ALA A 89 25.68 30.61 10.84
N GLY A 90 25.84 29.91 11.98
CA GLY A 90 24.98 28.79 12.34
C GLY A 90 25.21 27.49 11.57
N PHE A 91 26.23 27.40 10.71
CA PHE A 91 26.57 26.16 10.01
C PHE A 91 27.73 25.44 10.71
N SER A 92 27.53 24.17 11.05
CA SER A 92 28.61 23.26 11.44
C SER A 92 29.47 22.86 10.23
N GLU A 93 30.60 22.20 10.48
CA GLU A 93 31.42 21.61 9.41
C GLU A 93 30.63 20.56 8.62
N THR A 94 29.85 19.71 9.32
CA THR A 94 28.99 18.71 8.70
C THR A 94 27.89 19.37 7.85
N ALA A 95 27.21 20.39 8.38
CA ALA A 95 26.20 21.15 7.63
C ALA A 95 26.80 21.80 6.37
N SER A 96 28.03 22.32 6.47
CA SER A 96 28.74 22.93 5.34
C SER A 96 29.10 21.92 4.25
N LYS A 97 29.55 20.72 4.63
CA LYS A 97 29.80 19.61 3.69
C LYS A 97 28.50 19.17 2.99
N ARG A 98 27.40 19.06 3.74
CA ARG A 98 26.08 18.73 3.18
C ARG A 98 25.60 19.80 2.20
N LEU A 99 25.74 21.08 2.55
CA LEU A 99 25.42 22.21 1.68
C LEU A 99 26.19 22.16 0.35
N LEU A 100 27.49 21.84 0.39
CA LEU A 100 28.29 21.66 -0.83
C LEU A 100 27.79 20.49 -1.69
N SER A 101 27.36 19.39 -1.08
CA SER A 101 26.73 18.27 -1.79
C SER A 101 25.46 18.71 -2.52
N ILE A 102 24.60 19.51 -1.85
CA ILE A 102 23.39 20.09 -2.46
C ILE A 102 23.77 21.02 -3.62
N ALA A 103 24.76 21.89 -3.44
CA ALA A 103 25.18 22.83 -4.48
C ALA A 103 25.71 22.12 -5.74
N THR A 104 26.42 21.00 -5.57
CA THR A 104 27.03 20.26 -6.69
C THR A 104 26.06 19.31 -7.39
N SER A 105 25.20 18.61 -6.65
CA SER A 105 24.36 17.53 -7.19
C SER A 105 22.86 17.84 -7.21
N GLY A 106 22.44 18.88 -6.50
CA GLY A 106 21.03 19.20 -6.27
C GLY A 106 20.28 19.59 -7.53
N ALA A 107 20.87 20.42 -8.40
CA ALA A 107 20.18 20.97 -9.58
C ALA A 107 19.66 19.86 -10.51
N ARG A 108 20.47 18.83 -10.74
CA ARG A 108 20.08 17.64 -11.53
C ARG A 108 18.85 16.93 -10.94
N CYS A 109 18.70 17.01 -9.63
CA CYS A 109 17.64 16.36 -8.85
C CYS A 109 16.48 17.32 -8.51
N GLY A 110 16.39 18.48 -9.17
CA GLY A 110 15.36 19.48 -8.92
C GLY A 110 15.47 20.19 -7.56
N VAL A 111 16.64 20.12 -6.91
CA VAL A 111 16.96 20.84 -5.68
C VAL A 111 17.83 22.05 -6.00
N TYR A 112 17.30 23.24 -5.75
CA TYR A 112 17.95 24.50 -6.07
C TYR A 112 18.37 25.25 -4.80
N LEU A 113 19.58 25.81 -4.82
CA LEU A 113 20.15 26.55 -3.70
C LEU A 113 20.15 28.06 -3.99
N LEU A 114 19.55 28.85 -3.09
CA LEU A 114 19.67 30.30 -3.04
C LEU A 114 20.32 30.67 -1.72
N MET A 115 21.47 31.34 -1.76
CA MET A 115 22.25 31.61 -0.56
C MET A 115 22.79 33.03 -0.57
N HIS A 116 22.51 33.76 0.52
CA HIS A 116 23.18 35.01 0.86
C HIS A 116 24.40 34.71 1.73
N ARG A 117 25.58 35.10 1.26
CA ARG A 117 26.86 34.99 1.97
C ARG A 117 27.23 36.32 2.60
N ASP A 118 27.48 36.33 3.90
CA ASP A 118 28.06 37.47 4.60
C ASP A 118 29.60 37.49 4.38
N PRO A 119 30.13 38.47 3.62
CA PRO A 119 31.57 38.54 3.33
C PRO A 119 32.43 38.88 4.56
N ARG A 120 31.81 39.31 5.67
CA ARG A 120 32.52 39.66 6.91
C ARG A 120 32.93 38.44 7.71
N GLN A 121 32.33 37.29 7.42
CA GLN A 121 32.57 36.04 8.12
C GLN A 121 33.49 35.13 7.31
N GLN A 122 34.40 34.45 8.01
CA GLN A 122 35.35 33.56 7.37
C GLN A 122 34.71 32.21 7.04
N VAL A 123 34.96 31.75 5.82
CA VAL A 123 34.62 30.40 5.34
C VAL A 123 35.95 29.72 5.04
N GLU A 124 36.04 28.42 5.28
CA GLU A 124 37.22 27.63 4.90
C GLU A 124 37.52 27.84 3.40
N PRO A 125 38.76 28.19 3.01
CA PRO A 125 39.09 28.55 1.63
C PRO A 125 38.71 27.48 0.60
N ALA A 126 38.92 26.20 0.92
CA ALA A 126 38.59 25.09 0.04
C ALA A 126 37.07 24.98 -0.19
N LEU A 127 36.27 25.14 0.85
CA LEU A 127 34.81 25.15 0.76
C LEU A 127 34.31 26.36 -0.05
N ALA A 128 34.88 27.54 0.20
CA ALA A 128 34.52 28.75 -0.54
C ALA A 128 34.79 28.59 -2.04
N GLU A 129 35.97 28.08 -2.42
CA GLU A 129 36.30 27.81 -3.82
C GLU A 129 35.35 26.78 -4.45
N ALA A 130 35.02 25.70 -3.73
CA ALA A 130 34.12 24.67 -4.22
C ALA A 130 32.69 25.20 -4.44
N LEU A 131 32.16 26.01 -3.51
CA LEU A 131 30.86 26.66 -3.65
C LEU A 131 30.85 27.69 -4.79
N GLU A 132 31.94 28.43 -4.99
CA GLU A 132 32.09 29.38 -6.10
C GLU A 132 32.09 28.69 -7.46
N LYS A 133 32.62 27.46 -7.56
CA LYS A 133 32.55 26.64 -8.79
C LYS A 133 31.16 26.04 -9.02
N ALA A 134 30.43 25.71 -7.95
CA ALA A 134 29.14 25.06 -8.03
C ALA A 134 27.97 26.04 -8.26
N CYS A 135 28.10 27.31 -7.85
CA CYS A 135 27.01 28.28 -7.86
C CYS A 135 27.26 29.46 -8.80
N LEU A 136 26.18 29.99 -9.40
CA LEU A 136 26.20 31.30 -10.04
C LEU A 136 26.28 32.39 -8.97
N ARG A 137 27.29 33.27 -9.05
CA ARG A 137 27.53 34.32 -8.06
C ARG A 137 27.10 35.69 -8.58
N LEU A 138 26.19 36.34 -7.84
CA LEU A 138 25.84 37.74 -8.02
C LEU A 138 26.75 38.60 -7.14
N VAL A 139 27.53 39.49 -7.75
CA VAL A 139 28.43 40.41 -7.05
C VAL A 139 27.88 41.83 -7.18
N PRO A 140 27.65 42.56 -6.08
CA PRO A 140 27.15 43.93 -6.15
C PRO A 140 28.16 44.86 -6.83
N GLN A 141 27.66 45.70 -7.74
CA GLN A 141 28.42 46.72 -8.47
C GLN A 141 27.57 47.99 -8.61
N GLY A 142 27.71 48.91 -7.65
CA GLY A 142 26.84 50.09 -7.55
C GLY A 142 25.38 49.69 -7.32
N ASP A 143 24.47 50.20 -8.16
CA ASP A 143 23.04 49.89 -8.14
C ASP A 143 22.67 48.63 -8.96
N SER A 144 23.66 47.89 -9.45
CA SER A 144 23.49 46.69 -10.26
C SER A 144 24.25 45.50 -9.68
N PHE A 145 23.99 44.31 -10.21
CA PHE A 145 24.70 43.09 -9.87
C PHE A 145 25.40 42.55 -11.11
N ARG A 146 26.63 42.09 -10.91
CA ARG A 146 27.41 41.38 -11.92
C ARG A 146 27.35 39.88 -11.69
N LEU A 147 27.03 39.12 -12.73
CA LEU A 147 27.14 37.67 -12.72
C LEU A 147 28.61 37.26 -12.90
N ALA A 148 29.20 36.64 -11.87
CA ALA A 148 30.57 36.16 -11.95
C ALA A 148 30.70 35.06 -13.02
N HIS A 149 31.87 34.99 -13.65
CA HIS A 149 32.24 33.98 -14.67
C HIS A 149 31.60 34.10 -16.06
N LEU A 150 30.81 35.15 -16.33
CA LEU A 150 30.37 35.50 -17.69
C LEU A 150 31.35 36.49 -18.36
N PRO A 151 31.43 36.51 -19.71
CA PRO A 151 32.23 37.48 -20.45
C PRO A 151 31.78 38.92 -20.17
N ALA A 152 32.73 39.86 -20.11
CA ALA A 152 32.44 41.27 -19.87
C ALA A 152 31.48 41.83 -20.92
N GLY A 153 30.34 42.38 -20.47
CA GLY A 153 29.33 43.03 -21.32
C GLY A 153 28.05 42.23 -21.52
N ALA A 154 27.94 41.02 -20.95
CA ALA A 154 26.73 40.19 -20.98
C ALA A 154 26.20 39.84 -19.58
N ASP A 155 26.69 40.52 -18.53
CA ASP A 155 26.66 40.03 -17.15
C ASP A 155 26.10 41.00 -16.11
N HIS A 156 25.45 42.10 -16.52
CA HIS A 156 24.84 43.06 -15.61
C HIS A 156 23.32 42.85 -15.49
N THR A 157 22.84 42.71 -14.26
CA THR A 157 21.40 42.62 -13.96
C THR A 157 21.04 43.60 -12.84
N VAL A 158 19.83 44.14 -12.88
CA VAL A 158 19.26 44.95 -11.82
C VAL A 158 18.17 44.12 -11.17
N LEU A 159 18.31 43.86 -9.87
CA LEU A 159 17.26 43.19 -9.12
C LEU A 159 16.06 44.13 -9.03
N SER A 160 14.87 43.61 -9.29
CA SER A 160 13.65 44.37 -9.06
C SER A 160 13.53 44.72 -7.57
N ALA A 161 13.05 45.92 -7.27
CA ALA A 161 12.72 46.29 -5.90
C ALA A 161 11.72 45.28 -5.31
N PRO A 162 11.79 44.98 -4.00
CA PRO A 162 10.80 44.12 -3.35
C PRO A 162 9.38 44.63 -3.63
N PRO A 163 8.41 43.72 -3.82
CA PRO A 163 7.02 44.12 -4.00
C PRO A 163 6.55 44.94 -2.80
N LYS A 164 5.65 45.91 -3.01
CA LYS A 164 4.99 46.63 -1.91
C LYS A 164 4.22 45.64 -1.03
N GLY A 165 4.10 45.92 0.27
CA GLY A 165 3.47 45.00 1.23
C GLY A 165 2.10 44.46 0.82
N GLU A 166 1.23 45.29 0.21
CA GLU A 166 -0.07 44.84 -0.32
C GLU A 166 0.06 43.76 -1.40
N LEU A 167 1.03 43.92 -2.32
CA LEU A 167 1.29 42.96 -3.39
C LEU A 167 1.93 41.68 -2.83
N GLU A 168 2.83 41.80 -1.85
CA GLU A 168 3.44 40.67 -1.15
C GLU A 168 2.36 39.80 -0.48
N THR A 169 1.48 40.41 0.34
CA THR A 169 0.38 39.69 0.99
C THR A 169 -0.56 39.05 -0.03
N ALA A 170 -0.91 39.77 -1.11
CA ALA A 170 -1.76 39.24 -2.18
C ALA A 170 -1.12 38.04 -2.90
N LEU A 171 0.19 38.08 -3.15
CA LEU A 171 0.94 36.98 -3.76
C LEU A 171 0.98 35.76 -2.84
N VAL A 172 1.31 35.95 -1.56
CA VAL A 172 1.35 34.87 -0.57
C VAL A 172 -0.01 34.20 -0.42
N HIS A 173 -1.08 34.98 -0.31
CA HIS A 173 -2.44 34.44 -0.23
C HIS A 173 -2.82 33.64 -1.48
N ARG A 174 -2.52 34.18 -2.67
CA ARG A 174 -2.82 33.50 -3.94
C ARG A 174 -2.02 32.21 -4.12
N LEU A 175 -0.74 32.21 -3.74
CA LEU A 175 0.11 31.02 -3.74
C LEU A 175 -0.37 29.99 -2.72
N GLY A 176 -0.72 30.43 -1.51
CA GLY A 176 -1.28 29.58 -0.45
C GLY A 176 -2.55 28.87 -0.92
N GLN A 177 -3.52 29.62 -1.45
CA GLN A 177 -4.76 29.03 -1.99
C GLN A 177 -4.50 28.04 -3.12
N ALA A 178 -3.59 28.37 -4.05
CA ALA A 178 -3.25 27.48 -5.16
C ALA A 178 -2.47 26.22 -4.71
N SER A 179 -1.94 26.21 -3.49
CA SER A 179 -1.14 25.10 -2.96
C SER A 179 -1.94 24.02 -2.24
N ILE A 180 -3.21 24.32 -1.89
CA ILE A 180 -4.14 23.37 -1.28
C ILE A 180 -4.21 22.13 -2.18
N ASP A 181 -4.08 20.95 -1.58
CA ASP A 181 -4.04 19.64 -2.27
C ASP A 181 -2.90 19.44 -3.28
N SER A 182 -1.91 20.35 -3.36
CA SER A 182 -0.77 20.19 -4.28
C SER A 182 0.10 18.96 -3.99
N ASN A 183 -0.06 18.31 -2.83
CA ASN A 183 0.59 17.05 -2.47
C ASN A 183 -0.17 15.81 -2.96
N ARG A 184 -1.43 15.96 -3.37
CA ARG A 184 -2.29 14.84 -3.71
C ARG A 184 -2.00 14.39 -5.14
N VAL A 185 -1.20 13.35 -5.27
CA VAL A 185 -0.97 12.65 -6.55
C VAL A 185 -2.06 11.61 -6.72
N GLU A 186 -3.06 11.90 -7.55
CA GLU A 186 -4.07 10.93 -7.94
C GLU A 186 -3.85 10.48 -9.37
N VAL A 187 -3.35 9.25 -9.52
CA VAL A 187 -3.35 8.58 -10.82
C VAL A 187 -4.72 7.90 -10.99
N PRO A 188 -5.55 8.25 -11.97
CA PRO A 188 -6.88 7.66 -12.11
C PRO A 188 -6.85 6.14 -12.31
N PHE A 189 -7.78 5.40 -11.70
CA PHE A 189 -7.91 3.94 -11.88
C PHE A 189 -8.08 3.54 -13.36
N SER A 190 -8.76 4.36 -14.15
CA SER A 190 -8.94 4.16 -15.59
C SER A 190 -7.64 4.06 -16.40
N HIS A 191 -6.50 4.52 -15.87
CA HIS A 191 -5.20 4.36 -16.53
C HIS A 191 -4.72 2.90 -16.57
N ILE A 192 -5.26 2.05 -15.69
CA ILE A 192 -4.82 0.65 -15.55
C ILE A 192 -5.96 -0.35 -15.70
N ALA A 193 -7.21 0.12 -15.70
CA ALA A 193 -8.39 -0.68 -15.91
C ALA A 193 -8.54 -1.08 -17.40
N PRO A 194 -9.00 -2.29 -17.71
CA PRO A 194 -9.30 -2.67 -19.07
C PRO A 194 -10.54 -1.91 -19.59
N PRO A 195 -10.60 -1.61 -20.90
CA PRO A 195 -11.85 -1.14 -21.50
C PRO A 195 -12.93 -2.21 -21.37
N GLU A 196 -14.22 -1.82 -21.32
CA GLU A 196 -15.35 -2.75 -21.15
C GLU A 196 -15.36 -3.89 -22.18
N SER A 197 -14.89 -3.63 -23.40
CA SER A 197 -14.77 -4.65 -24.46
C SER A 197 -13.74 -5.76 -24.17
N GLU A 198 -12.84 -5.54 -23.21
CA GLU A 198 -11.79 -6.47 -22.79
C GLU A 198 -12.06 -7.05 -21.38
N TRP A 199 -13.26 -6.89 -20.85
CA TRP A 199 -13.61 -7.50 -19.57
C TRP A 199 -13.65 -9.02 -19.70
N TRP A 200 -13.06 -9.69 -18.71
CA TRP A 200 -12.98 -11.15 -18.61
C TRP A 200 -12.30 -11.87 -19.80
N THR A 201 -11.45 -11.17 -20.55
CA THR A 201 -10.68 -11.79 -21.64
C THR A 201 -9.38 -12.45 -21.17
N ASN A 202 -8.92 -12.15 -19.95
CA ASN A 202 -7.63 -12.65 -19.47
C ASN A 202 -7.77 -14.03 -18.83
N GLY A 203 -6.92 -14.96 -19.27
CA GLY A 203 -6.74 -16.27 -18.64
C GLY A 203 -5.62 -16.26 -17.59
N THR A 204 -5.77 -17.06 -16.54
CA THR A 204 -4.81 -17.24 -15.45
C THR A 204 -4.15 -18.62 -15.47
N GLY A 205 -4.24 -19.37 -16.57
CA GLY A 205 -3.70 -20.72 -16.66
C GLY A 205 -2.23 -20.80 -16.24
N ASP A 206 -1.37 -19.99 -16.85
CA ASP A 206 0.08 -19.99 -16.61
C ASP A 206 0.48 -19.12 -15.40
N GLU A 207 -0.01 -17.89 -15.35
CA GLU A 207 0.23 -16.95 -14.25
C GLU A 207 -0.95 -15.97 -14.09
N LEU A 208 -1.15 -15.47 -12.87
CA LEU A 208 -2.06 -14.38 -12.56
C LEU A 208 -1.30 -13.07 -12.74
N ARG A 209 -1.83 -12.15 -13.55
CA ARG A 209 -1.24 -10.83 -13.81
C ARG A 209 -2.30 -9.75 -13.70
N VAL A 210 -2.03 -8.72 -12.91
CA VAL A 210 -2.92 -7.56 -12.80
C VAL A 210 -2.12 -6.27 -12.67
N PRO A 211 -2.46 -5.20 -13.41
CA PRO A 211 -1.91 -3.88 -13.17
C PRO A 211 -2.32 -3.37 -11.77
N ILE A 212 -1.38 -2.81 -11.02
CA ILE A 212 -1.61 -2.24 -9.67
C ILE A 212 -1.28 -0.76 -9.57
N GLY A 213 -0.61 -0.20 -10.58
CA GLY A 213 -0.17 1.18 -10.57
C GLY A 213 0.70 1.52 -11.78
N ARG A 214 1.34 2.68 -11.73
CA ARG A 214 2.30 3.14 -12.75
C ARG A 214 3.71 3.12 -12.21
N SER A 215 4.64 2.57 -12.99
CA SER A 215 6.07 2.71 -12.75
C SER A 215 6.62 3.75 -13.72
N GLY A 216 6.91 4.94 -13.20
CA GLY A 216 7.28 6.10 -14.00
C GLY A 216 6.21 6.54 -14.99
N ALA A 217 6.66 7.16 -16.09
CA ALA A 217 5.82 7.86 -17.04
C ALA A 217 4.87 6.99 -17.87
N LYS A 218 5.29 5.80 -18.32
CA LYS A 218 4.52 5.03 -19.32
C LYS A 218 4.34 3.55 -18.98
N LYS A 219 5.08 3.03 -17.99
CA LYS A 219 5.06 1.60 -17.67
C LYS A 219 4.00 1.34 -16.61
N LEU A 220 3.26 0.24 -16.76
CA LEU A 220 2.38 -0.29 -15.72
C LEU A 220 3.20 -1.13 -14.75
N GLN A 221 2.97 -0.95 -13.45
CA GLN A 221 3.45 -1.91 -12.47
C GLN A 221 2.46 -3.08 -12.42
N MET A 222 2.96 -4.27 -12.71
CA MET A 222 2.17 -5.50 -12.70
C MET A 222 2.44 -6.27 -11.41
N LEU A 223 1.38 -6.70 -10.71
CA LEU A 223 1.46 -7.83 -9.79
C LEU A 223 1.40 -9.12 -10.62
N THR A 224 2.41 -9.96 -10.50
CA THR A 224 2.46 -11.26 -11.18
C THR A 224 2.69 -12.38 -10.18
N LEU A 225 1.82 -13.40 -10.18
CA LEU A 225 1.88 -14.57 -9.32
C LEU A 225 1.67 -15.86 -10.13
N GLY A 226 2.24 -16.98 -9.70
CA GLY A 226 2.05 -18.28 -10.34
C GLY A 226 3.23 -18.80 -11.14
N LYS A 227 4.29 -18.01 -11.34
CA LYS A 227 5.44 -18.38 -12.18
C LYS A 227 6.77 -18.27 -11.45
N GLY A 228 7.55 -19.35 -11.51
CA GLY A 228 8.83 -19.47 -10.83
C GLY A 228 8.64 -19.42 -9.31
N THR A 229 9.37 -18.53 -8.66
CA THR A 229 9.31 -18.27 -7.21
C THR A 229 8.26 -17.22 -6.81
N ARG A 230 7.70 -16.47 -7.77
CA ARG A 230 6.69 -15.44 -7.55
C ARG A 230 5.31 -16.08 -7.33
N GLN A 231 5.08 -16.59 -6.12
CA GLN A 231 3.88 -17.36 -5.78
C GLN A 231 3.00 -16.68 -4.75
N HIS A 232 3.62 -15.97 -3.82
CA HIS A 232 2.95 -15.30 -2.71
C HIS A 232 3.54 -13.90 -2.55
N ALA A 233 2.76 -13.00 -1.97
CA ALA A 233 3.12 -11.61 -1.79
C ALA A 233 3.00 -11.18 -0.33
N LEU A 234 3.94 -10.34 0.11
CA LEU A 234 3.88 -9.62 1.36
C LEU A 234 3.76 -8.13 1.08
N ILE A 235 2.73 -7.50 1.64
CA ILE A 235 2.45 -6.07 1.51
C ILE A 235 2.59 -5.44 2.89
N ALA A 236 3.37 -4.38 3.00
CA ALA A 236 3.40 -3.63 4.24
C ALA A 236 3.58 -2.13 4.06
N GLY A 237 3.07 -1.38 5.02
CA GLY A 237 3.04 0.08 5.00
C GLY A 237 2.25 0.65 6.17
N LYS A 238 2.70 1.78 6.71
CA LYS A 238 2.07 2.43 7.87
C LYS A 238 0.64 2.88 7.56
N THR A 239 -0.15 3.21 8.58
CA THR A 239 -1.48 3.80 8.42
C THR A 239 -1.45 5.01 7.48
N GLY A 240 -2.38 5.06 6.51
CA GLY A 240 -2.45 6.13 5.51
C GLY A 240 -1.45 6.02 4.36
N SER A 241 -0.62 4.96 4.30
CA SER A 241 0.33 4.73 3.20
C SER A 241 -0.32 4.31 1.87
N GLY A 242 -1.61 3.93 1.88
CA GLY A 242 -2.34 3.47 0.70
C GLY A 242 -2.51 1.94 0.58
N LYS A 243 -2.22 1.17 1.65
CA LYS A 243 -2.36 -0.30 1.69
C LYS A 243 -3.78 -0.76 1.31
N SER A 244 -4.81 -0.21 1.96
CA SER A 244 -6.21 -0.56 1.68
C SER A 244 -6.59 -0.21 0.23
N THR A 245 -6.16 0.96 -0.27
CA THR A 245 -6.35 1.35 -1.69
C THR A 245 -5.71 0.33 -2.63
N LEU A 246 -4.49 -0.13 -2.34
CA LEU A 246 -3.80 -1.13 -3.15
C LEU A 246 -4.56 -2.47 -3.18
N PHE A 247 -5.09 -2.94 -2.03
CA PHE A 247 -5.95 -4.11 -2.00
C PHE A 247 -7.20 -3.93 -2.87
N HIS A 248 -7.87 -2.76 -2.79
CA HIS A 248 -9.04 -2.47 -3.61
C HIS A 248 -8.74 -2.46 -5.10
N VAL A 249 -7.61 -1.87 -5.48
CA VAL A 249 -7.12 -1.85 -6.86
C VAL A 249 -6.87 -3.28 -7.34
N MET A 250 -6.18 -4.12 -6.56
CA MET A 250 -5.91 -5.52 -6.93
C MET A 250 -7.20 -6.31 -7.16
N ILE A 251 -8.13 -6.27 -6.20
CA ILE A 251 -9.37 -7.05 -6.24
C ILE A 251 -10.26 -6.58 -7.40
N THR A 252 -10.49 -5.27 -7.48
CA THR A 252 -11.37 -4.68 -8.52
C THR A 252 -10.78 -4.93 -9.90
N ASN A 253 -9.48 -4.68 -10.11
CA ASN A 253 -8.90 -4.84 -11.43
C ASN A 253 -8.79 -6.32 -11.85
N LEU A 254 -8.55 -7.25 -10.92
CA LEU A 254 -8.66 -8.69 -11.20
C LEU A 254 -10.09 -9.08 -11.58
N ALA A 255 -11.10 -8.52 -10.90
CA ALA A 255 -12.50 -8.80 -11.21
C ALA A 255 -12.95 -8.25 -12.57
N LEU A 256 -12.28 -7.21 -13.09
CA LEU A 256 -12.50 -6.69 -14.45
C LEU A 256 -11.76 -7.52 -15.51
N HIS A 257 -10.49 -7.85 -15.28
CA HIS A 257 -9.67 -8.59 -16.25
C HIS A 257 -10.02 -10.07 -16.36
N CYS A 258 -10.31 -10.72 -15.24
CA CYS A 258 -10.42 -12.16 -15.13
C CYS A 258 -11.82 -12.57 -14.72
N SER A 259 -12.34 -13.61 -15.33
CA SER A 259 -13.66 -14.14 -14.99
C SER A 259 -13.64 -14.92 -13.66
N PRO A 260 -14.78 -15.18 -13.01
CA PRO A 260 -14.83 -16.01 -11.79
C PRO A 260 -14.33 -17.46 -11.99
N ASP A 261 -14.27 -17.94 -13.24
CA ASP A 261 -13.69 -19.24 -13.60
C ASP A 261 -12.15 -19.21 -13.63
N GLU A 262 -11.57 -18.01 -13.62
CA GLU A 262 -10.14 -17.75 -13.71
C GLU A 262 -9.51 -17.39 -12.37
N VAL A 263 -10.22 -16.64 -11.52
CA VAL A 263 -9.73 -16.24 -10.19
C VAL A 263 -10.86 -16.20 -9.17
N GLU A 264 -10.55 -16.61 -7.94
CA GLU A 264 -11.45 -16.53 -6.80
C GLU A 264 -10.75 -15.94 -5.58
N PHE A 265 -11.51 -15.27 -4.71
CA PHE A 265 -10.98 -14.51 -3.58
C PHE A 265 -11.41 -15.09 -2.22
N TYR A 266 -10.45 -15.19 -1.32
CA TYR A 266 -10.67 -15.36 0.11
C TYR A 266 -10.16 -14.09 0.78
N LEU A 267 -11.07 -13.25 1.24
CA LEU A 267 -10.77 -11.92 1.76
C LEU A 267 -10.95 -11.95 3.28
N VAL A 268 -9.88 -11.68 4.02
CA VAL A 268 -9.88 -11.68 5.49
C VAL A 268 -9.37 -10.35 5.99
N ASP A 269 -10.16 -9.68 6.81
CA ASP A 269 -9.82 -8.40 7.43
C ASP A 269 -9.83 -8.55 8.95
N PHE A 270 -8.66 -8.38 9.57
CA PHE A 270 -8.50 -8.42 11.02
C PHE A 270 -8.68 -7.03 11.64
N LYS A 271 -9.40 -6.97 12.77
CA LYS A 271 -9.58 -5.83 13.69
C LYS A 271 -10.08 -4.51 13.08
N LYS A 272 -11.34 -4.15 13.40
CA LYS A 272 -11.97 -2.83 13.17
C LYS A 272 -11.97 -2.33 11.71
N GLY A 273 -11.47 -3.13 10.77
CA GLY A 273 -11.58 -2.91 9.34
C GLY A 273 -12.93 -3.40 8.82
N VAL A 274 -13.48 -2.64 7.88
CA VAL A 274 -14.64 -3.03 7.06
C VAL A 274 -14.24 -3.04 5.58
N GLU A 275 -12.95 -3.19 5.32
CA GLU A 275 -12.31 -2.92 4.04
C GLU A 275 -12.94 -3.83 2.99
N PHE A 276 -13.00 -5.12 3.29
CA PHE A 276 -13.54 -6.11 2.37
C PHE A 276 -15.07 -6.26 2.40
N LYS A 277 -15.78 -5.53 3.28
CA LYS A 277 -17.24 -5.63 3.42
C LYS A 277 -17.99 -5.40 2.12
N CYS A 278 -17.53 -4.44 1.32
CA CYS A 278 -18.13 -4.11 0.03
C CYS A 278 -18.21 -5.32 -0.93
N TYR A 279 -17.25 -6.25 -0.90
CA TYR A 279 -17.26 -7.41 -1.80
C TYR A 279 -18.28 -8.47 -1.39
N GLY A 280 -18.57 -8.57 -0.09
CA GLY A 280 -19.65 -9.40 0.44
C GLY A 280 -21.02 -8.80 0.13
N THR A 281 -21.22 -7.53 0.46
CA THR A 281 -22.52 -6.84 0.27
C THR A 281 -22.93 -6.73 -1.20
N LYS A 282 -21.97 -6.48 -2.10
CA LYS A 282 -22.17 -6.46 -3.56
C LYS A 282 -22.27 -7.86 -4.19
N ARG A 283 -22.12 -8.92 -3.39
CA ARG A 283 -22.13 -10.33 -3.82
C ARG A 283 -21.19 -10.57 -5.00
N LEU A 284 -19.95 -10.08 -4.89
CA LEU A 284 -18.96 -10.19 -5.95
C LEU A 284 -18.81 -11.66 -6.38
N PRO A 285 -18.98 -12.02 -7.66
CA PRO A 285 -19.00 -13.40 -8.11
C PRO A 285 -17.70 -14.17 -7.89
N HIS A 286 -16.57 -13.46 -7.80
CA HIS A 286 -15.24 -14.01 -7.51
C HIS A 286 -15.03 -14.32 -6.03
N ALA A 287 -15.77 -13.69 -5.12
CA ALA A 287 -15.56 -13.85 -3.69
C ALA A 287 -16.15 -15.19 -3.19
N LYS A 288 -15.30 -16.02 -2.58
CA LYS A 288 -15.72 -17.27 -1.91
C LYS A 288 -15.95 -17.07 -0.42
N VAL A 289 -15.07 -16.30 0.20
CA VAL A 289 -15.11 -15.98 1.63
C VAL A 289 -14.81 -14.49 1.78
N VAL A 290 -15.63 -13.80 2.56
CA VAL A 290 -15.38 -12.43 2.97
C VAL A 290 -15.56 -12.37 4.48
N ALA A 291 -14.47 -12.11 5.19
CA ALA A 291 -14.41 -12.10 6.62
C ALA A 291 -14.10 -10.70 7.10
N ILE A 292 -15.01 -10.12 7.88
CA ILE A 292 -15.00 -8.71 8.28
C ILE A 292 -14.98 -8.65 9.80
N GLU A 293 -14.14 -7.77 10.36
CA GLU A 293 -13.94 -7.69 11.81
C GLU A 293 -13.65 -9.07 12.44
N SER A 294 -12.84 -9.88 11.77
CA SER A 294 -12.66 -11.29 12.14
C SER A 294 -11.80 -11.43 13.40
N ASP A 295 -12.18 -12.36 14.27
CA ASP A 295 -11.33 -12.82 15.35
C ASP A 295 -10.31 -13.87 14.86
N ARG A 296 -9.40 -14.26 15.76
CA ARG A 296 -8.26 -15.13 15.44
C ARG A 296 -8.74 -16.55 15.10
N GLU A 297 -9.78 -17.01 15.76
CA GLU A 297 -10.47 -18.28 15.53
C GLU A 297 -11.04 -18.36 14.12
N PHE A 298 -11.70 -17.30 13.68
CA PHE A 298 -12.26 -17.24 12.34
C PHE A 298 -11.15 -17.24 11.29
N GLY A 299 -10.12 -16.42 11.47
CA GLY A 299 -8.94 -16.41 10.61
C GLY A 299 -8.31 -17.80 10.46
N LEU A 300 -8.18 -18.53 11.57
CA LEU A 300 -7.73 -19.93 11.57
C LEU A 300 -8.67 -20.84 10.76
N SER A 301 -10.00 -20.65 10.86
CA SER A 301 -10.98 -21.40 10.08
C SER A 301 -10.84 -21.18 8.56
N VAL A 302 -10.49 -19.96 8.12
CA VAL A 302 -10.20 -19.67 6.71
C VAL A 302 -8.96 -20.42 6.25
N LEU A 303 -7.90 -20.46 7.06
CA LEU A 303 -6.70 -21.23 6.76
C LEU A 303 -7.00 -22.73 6.63
N HIS A 304 -7.84 -23.28 7.51
CA HIS A 304 -8.31 -24.66 7.37
C HIS A 304 -9.05 -24.90 6.05
N ARG A 305 -9.94 -23.99 5.66
CA ARG A 305 -10.69 -24.09 4.40
C ARG A 305 -9.77 -24.06 3.18
N VAL A 306 -8.74 -23.23 3.20
CA VAL A 306 -7.74 -23.16 2.11
C VAL A 306 -6.89 -24.43 2.09
N ASP A 307 -6.53 -25.00 3.24
CA ASP A 307 -5.84 -26.29 3.32
C ASP A 307 -6.69 -27.47 2.81
N GLU A 308 -8.01 -27.45 3.04
CA GLU A 308 -8.94 -28.41 2.44
C GLU A 308 -8.96 -28.30 0.91
N GLU A 309 -9.01 -27.07 0.37
CA GLU A 309 -8.97 -26.85 -1.08
C GLU A 309 -7.64 -27.34 -1.68
N LEU A 310 -6.52 -27.14 -0.96
CA LEU A 310 -5.22 -27.69 -1.32
C LEU A 310 -5.27 -29.23 -1.46
N ARG A 311 -5.85 -29.92 -0.46
CA ARG A 311 -6.04 -31.39 -0.52
C ARG A 311 -6.96 -31.80 -1.66
N ARG A 312 -8.08 -31.10 -1.87
CA ARG A 312 -9.04 -31.37 -2.95
C ARG A 312 -8.36 -31.27 -4.32
N ARG A 313 -7.57 -30.21 -4.56
CA ARG A 313 -6.83 -30.04 -5.82
C ARG A 313 -5.77 -31.12 -6.00
N GLY A 314 -5.11 -31.55 -4.92
CA GLY A 314 -4.22 -32.72 -4.92
C GLY A 314 -4.87 -33.98 -5.49
N GLU A 315 -6.09 -34.29 -5.03
CA GLU A 315 -6.86 -35.44 -5.54
C GLU A 315 -7.31 -35.24 -7.00
N LEU A 316 -7.78 -34.04 -7.37
CA LEU A 316 -8.18 -33.73 -8.74
C LEU A 316 -7.02 -33.90 -9.72
N PHE A 317 -5.84 -33.37 -9.36
CA PHE A 317 -4.67 -33.40 -10.23
C PHE A 317 -4.14 -34.82 -10.39
N ARG A 318 -4.13 -35.60 -9.30
CA ARG A 318 -3.75 -37.02 -9.36
C ARG A 318 -4.66 -37.81 -10.30
N LYS A 319 -5.98 -37.61 -10.22
CA LYS A 319 -6.96 -38.27 -11.10
C LYS A 319 -6.81 -37.85 -12.57
N ALA A 320 -6.48 -36.59 -12.82
CA ALA A 320 -6.30 -36.06 -14.17
C ALA A 320 -4.88 -36.25 -14.75
N GLY A 321 -3.92 -36.77 -13.96
CA GLY A 321 -2.52 -36.85 -14.36
C GLY A 321 -1.83 -35.49 -14.53
N ALA A 322 -2.38 -34.45 -13.89
CA ALA A 322 -1.87 -33.08 -13.98
C ALA A 322 -0.86 -32.77 -12.85
N GLN A 323 0.04 -31.81 -13.10
CA GLN A 323 1.02 -31.33 -12.12
C GLN A 323 0.70 -29.93 -11.59
N ASP A 324 -0.12 -29.17 -12.32
CA ASP A 324 -0.50 -27.81 -12.01
C ASP A 324 -1.89 -27.46 -12.60
N VAL A 325 -2.34 -26.24 -12.33
CA VAL A 325 -3.64 -25.71 -12.81
C VAL A 325 -3.72 -25.73 -14.34
N ALA A 326 -2.67 -25.31 -15.04
CA ALA A 326 -2.62 -25.28 -16.50
C ALA A 326 -2.78 -26.69 -17.08
N GLY A 327 -2.03 -27.66 -16.54
CA GLY A 327 -2.11 -29.07 -16.89
C GLY A 327 -3.49 -29.66 -16.63
N TYR A 328 -4.12 -29.33 -15.50
CA TYR A 328 -5.47 -29.79 -15.16
C TYR A 328 -6.52 -29.27 -16.14
N ARG A 329 -6.51 -27.95 -16.42
CA ARG A 329 -7.43 -27.33 -17.39
C ARG A 329 -7.24 -27.92 -18.78
N LYS A 330 -6.00 -28.15 -19.20
CA LYS A 330 -5.68 -28.78 -20.50
C LYS A 330 -6.15 -30.24 -20.56
N ALA A 331 -5.98 -31.00 -19.49
CA ALA A 331 -6.33 -32.43 -19.46
C ALA A 331 -7.84 -32.66 -19.40
N THR A 332 -8.59 -31.79 -18.70
CA THR A 332 -10.02 -32.00 -18.42
C THR A 332 -10.95 -31.09 -19.23
N GLY A 333 -10.45 -29.95 -19.72
CA GLY A 333 -11.28 -28.89 -20.30
C GLY A 333 -12.16 -28.16 -19.28
N LEU A 334 -12.04 -28.49 -17.98
CA LEU A 334 -12.86 -27.90 -16.92
C LEU A 334 -12.15 -26.68 -16.30
N PRO A 335 -12.90 -25.62 -15.95
CA PRO A 335 -12.33 -24.47 -15.26
C PRO A 335 -11.86 -24.85 -13.85
N LEU A 336 -10.77 -24.21 -13.43
CA LEU A 336 -10.28 -24.27 -12.06
C LEU A 336 -9.63 -22.92 -11.73
N PRO A 337 -10.34 -22.00 -11.03
CA PRO A 337 -9.82 -20.67 -10.75
C PRO A 337 -8.58 -20.74 -9.84
N ARG A 338 -7.67 -19.79 -10.00
CA ARG A 338 -6.60 -19.58 -9.01
C ARG A 338 -7.21 -18.97 -7.75
N SER A 339 -6.90 -19.54 -6.59
CA SER A 339 -7.40 -19.03 -5.31
C SER A 339 -6.43 -17.99 -4.77
N LEU A 340 -6.92 -16.79 -4.50
CA LEU A 340 -6.14 -15.70 -3.91
C LEU A 340 -6.64 -15.45 -2.48
N LEU A 341 -5.84 -15.87 -1.50
CA LEU A 341 -6.05 -15.58 -0.09
C LEU A 341 -5.41 -14.25 0.24
N MET A 342 -6.22 -13.23 0.51
CA MET A 342 -5.79 -11.90 0.90
C MET A 342 -6.16 -11.67 2.36
N ILE A 343 -5.15 -11.50 3.21
CA ILE A 343 -5.34 -11.27 4.65
C ILE A 343 -4.78 -9.89 4.96
N ASP A 344 -5.63 -8.94 5.35
CA ASP A 344 -5.18 -7.66 5.88
C ASP A 344 -4.96 -7.74 7.39
N GLU A 345 -3.96 -7.00 7.86
CA GLU A 345 -3.45 -7.03 9.25
C GLU A 345 -3.18 -8.46 9.77
N PHE A 346 -2.52 -9.29 8.94
CA PHE A 346 -2.34 -10.71 9.23
C PHE A 346 -1.61 -10.98 10.55
N GLN A 347 -0.79 -10.04 11.04
CA GLN A 347 -0.03 -10.19 12.28
C GLN A 347 -0.94 -10.35 13.51
N GLU A 348 -2.20 -9.89 13.44
CA GLU A 348 -3.15 -9.98 14.54
C GLU A 348 -3.42 -11.44 14.97
N ILE A 349 -3.39 -12.40 14.05
CA ILE A 349 -3.52 -13.83 14.38
C ILE A 349 -2.38 -14.36 15.26
N PHE A 350 -1.22 -13.69 15.21
CA PHE A 350 0.04 -14.09 15.83
C PHE A 350 0.43 -13.24 17.05
N THR A 351 -0.47 -12.36 17.52
CA THR A 351 -0.24 -11.44 18.66
C THR A 351 -0.08 -12.16 20.00
N GLU A 352 -0.67 -13.35 20.16
CA GLU A 352 -0.56 -14.18 21.35
C GLU A 352 0.17 -15.49 21.03
N ASP A 353 0.89 -16.04 22.02
CA ASP A 353 1.53 -17.36 21.90
C ASP A 353 0.60 -18.45 22.48
N ASP A 354 -0.38 -18.84 21.67
CA ASP A 354 -1.40 -19.83 22.03
C ASP A 354 -1.60 -20.89 20.93
N ALA A 355 -2.53 -21.82 21.17
CA ALA A 355 -2.82 -22.90 20.22
C ALA A 355 -3.33 -22.39 18.86
N ILE A 356 -3.99 -21.23 18.82
CA ILE A 356 -4.52 -20.63 17.58
C ILE A 356 -3.36 -20.14 16.72
N ALA A 357 -2.46 -19.35 17.29
CA ALA A 357 -1.28 -18.83 16.59
C ALA A 357 -0.38 -19.98 16.08
N GLN A 358 -0.14 -20.99 16.91
CA GLN A 358 0.67 -22.15 16.51
C GLN A 358 0.03 -22.95 15.37
N SER A 359 -1.28 -23.19 15.44
CA SER A 359 -2.02 -23.88 14.36
C SER A 359 -2.04 -23.07 13.07
N ALA A 360 -2.28 -21.77 13.17
CA ALA A 360 -2.25 -20.85 12.04
C ALA A 360 -0.87 -20.81 11.37
N SER A 361 0.20 -20.79 12.16
CA SER A 361 1.59 -20.79 11.66
C SER A 361 1.89 -22.06 10.85
N LEU A 362 1.48 -23.23 11.35
CA LEU A 362 1.66 -24.51 10.65
C LEU A 362 0.83 -24.61 9.36
N LEU A 363 -0.42 -24.16 9.38
CA LEU A 363 -1.28 -24.15 8.19
C LEU A 363 -0.74 -23.18 7.14
N LEU A 364 -0.36 -21.97 7.54
CA LEU A 364 0.17 -20.97 6.64
C LEU A 364 1.48 -21.43 5.98
N ASP A 365 2.42 -22.00 6.76
CA ASP A 365 3.64 -22.63 6.20
C ASP A 365 3.30 -23.67 5.13
N ARG A 366 2.36 -24.57 5.43
CA ARG A 366 1.96 -25.62 4.50
C ARG A 366 1.33 -25.05 3.23
N ILE A 367 0.39 -24.11 3.36
CA ILE A 367 -0.30 -23.45 2.23
C ILE A 367 0.73 -22.75 1.34
N VAL A 368 1.67 -22.02 1.93
CA VAL A 368 2.67 -21.26 1.18
C VAL A 368 3.67 -22.19 0.51
N ARG A 369 4.13 -23.26 1.18
CA ARG A 369 5.07 -24.22 0.59
C ARG A 369 4.46 -25.06 -0.54
N GLN A 370 3.20 -25.45 -0.40
CA GLN A 370 2.53 -26.37 -1.33
C GLN A 370 1.62 -25.67 -2.35
N GLY A 371 1.17 -24.44 -2.08
CA GLY A 371 0.16 -23.72 -2.85
C GLY A 371 0.55 -23.45 -4.31
N ARG A 372 1.84 -23.33 -4.59
CA ARG A 372 2.41 -23.13 -5.93
C ARG A 372 1.82 -24.07 -6.98
N ALA A 373 1.85 -25.37 -6.74
CA ALA A 373 1.39 -26.36 -7.71
C ALA A 373 -0.12 -26.27 -7.91
N PHE A 374 -0.86 -25.97 -6.84
CA PHE A 374 -2.32 -25.97 -6.84
C PHE A 374 -2.95 -24.63 -7.24
N GLY A 375 -2.15 -23.63 -7.61
CA GLY A 375 -2.63 -22.29 -7.96
C GLY A 375 -3.32 -21.59 -6.80
N ILE A 376 -2.82 -21.82 -5.58
CA ILE A 376 -3.24 -21.12 -4.36
C ILE A 376 -2.15 -20.10 -4.04
N HIS A 377 -2.55 -18.83 -4.02
CA HIS A 377 -1.69 -17.68 -3.81
C HIS A 377 -2.09 -16.97 -2.51
N VAL A 378 -1.10 -16.47 -1.78
CA VAL A 378 -1.32 -15.79 -0.49
C VAL A 378 -0.77 -14.38 -0.61
N ILE A 379 -1.56 -13.40 -0.20
CA ILE A 379 -1.18 -12.00 -0.07
C ILE A 379 -1.42 -11.61 1.38
N LEU A 380 -0.34 -11.30 2.10
CA LEU A 380 -0.40 -10.88 3.49
C LEU A 380 -0.18 -9.37 3.57
N GLY A 381 -1.11 -8.64 4.18
CA GLY A 381 -1.04 -7.21 4.43
C GLY A 381 -0.76 -6.92 5.89
N SER A 382 0.10 -5.94 6.17
CA SER A 382 0.42 -5.55 7.55
C SER A 382 0.87 -4.10 7.66
N GLN A 383 0.52 -3.43 8.76
CA GLN A 383 1.15 -2.15 9.10
C GLN A 383 2.61 -2.30 9.55
N THR A 384 2.90 -3.36 10.30
CA THR A 384 4.21 -3.67 10.84
C THR A 384 4.33 -5.18 11.06
N LEU A 385 5.48 -5.73 10.67
CA LEU A 385 5.80 -7.12 10.98
C LEU A 385 6.23 -7.30 12.45
N GLY A 386 6.39 -6.20 13.20
CA GLY A 386 6.57 -6.22 14.64
C GLY A 386 5.32 -6.80 15.31
N GLY A 387 5.44 -7.97 15.95
CA GLY A 387 4.32 -8.63 16.62
C GLY A 387 4.02 -10.04 16.12
N ALA A 388 4.44 -10.41 14.90
CA ALA A 388 4.23 -11.75 14.34
C ALA A 388 5.29 -12.77 14.82
N TYR A 389 5.53 -12.86 16.13
CA TYR A 389 6.66 -13.61 16.71
C TYR A 389 6.60 -15.12 16.48
N THR A 390 5.39 -15.67 16.35
CA THR A 390 5.14 -17.11 16.17
C THR A 390 5.18 -17.55 14.70
N LEU A 391 5.22 -16.60 13.75
CA LEU A 391 5.35 -16.92 12.33
C LEU A 391 6.81 -17.23 11.99
N ALA A 392 7.05 -18.42 11.44
CA ALA A 392 8.39 -18.81 11.05
C ALA A 392 8.97 -17.89 9.97
N ARG A 393 10.22 -17.44 10.15
CA ARG A 393 10.96 -16.66 9.15
C ARG A 393 11.08 -17.37 7.80
N ALA A 394 11.13 -18.70 7.82
CA ALA A 394 11.13 -19.51 6.60
C ALA A 394 9.85 -19.32 5.77
N THR A 395 8.68 -19.19 6.43
CA THR A 395 7.39 -18.92 5.78
C THR A 395 7.38 -17.54 5.14
N ILE A 396 7.87 -16.53 5.85
CA ILE A 396 8.04 -15.17 5.30
C ILE A 396 9.01 -15.20 4.10
N GLY A 397 10.08 -15.99 4.18
CA GLY A 397 11.05 -16.15 3.09
C GLY A 397 10.47 -16.74 1.79
N GLN A 398 9.33 -17.45 1.86
CA GLN A 398 8.60 -17.91 0.67
C GLN A 398 7.77 -16.79 0.00
N MET A 399 7.56 -15.65 0.68
CA MET A 399 6.91 -14.45 0.15
C MET A 399 7.93 -13.66 -0.69
N VAL A 400 8.20 -14.17 -1.88
CA VAL A 400 9.24 -13.62 -2.77
C VAL A 400 8.82 -12.29 -3.37
N VAL A 401 7.51 -12.09 -3.62
CA VAL A 401 7.00 -10.78 -4.02
C VAL A 401 6.83 -9.95 -2.75
N ARG A 402 7.53 -8.82 -2.66
CA ARG A 402 7.44 -7.88 -1.55
C ARG A 402 7.00 -6.51 -2.08
N ILE A 403 5.91 -5.99 -1.53
CA ILE A 403 5.38 -4.67 -1.86
C ILE A 403 5.45 -3.82 -0.60
N ALA A 404 6.44 -2.94 -0.52
CA ALA A 404 6.51 -1.98 0.58
C ALA A 404 5.96 -0.63 0.12
N LEU A 405 4.92 -0.18 0.81
CA LEU A 405 4.48 1.21 0.80
C LEU A 405 5.25 2.00 1.86
N GLN A 406 4.93 3.27 2.03
CA GLN A 406 5.60 4.12 3.02
C GLN A 406 5.59 3.47 4.42
N CYS A 407 6.78 3.23 4.98
CA CYS A 407 6.98 2.68 6.32
C CYS A 407 8.21 3.31 6.99
N ASN A 408 8.42 3.00 8.27
CA ASN A 408 9.63 3.42 8.98
C ASN A 408 10.81 2.50 8.61
N GLU A 409 12.01 2.86 9.06
CA GLU A 409 13.24 2.10 8.75
C GLU A 409 13.23 0.68 9.31
N ALA A 410 12.74 0.47 10.54
CA ALA A 410 12.69 -0.86 11.14
C ALA A 410 11.77 -1.80 10.34
N ASP A 411 10.60 -1.32 9.92
CA ASP A 411 9.67 -2.06 9.09
C ASP A 411 10.25 -2.32 7.69
N ALA A 412 10.97 -1.34 7.12
CA ALA A 412 11.63 -1.51 5.83
C ALA A 412 12.57 -2.72 5.82
N TYR A 413 13.40 -2.91 6.85
CA TYR A 413 14.29 -4.08 6.97
C TYR A 413 13.59 -5.36 7.41
N LEU A 414 12.43 -5.28 8.07
CA LEU A 414 11.63 -6.48 8.34
C LEU A 414 11.00 -7.06 7.07
N ILE A 415 10.69 -6.18 6.11
CA ILE A 415 10.05 -6.55 4.85
C ILE A 415 11.09 -6.79 3.78
N MET A 416 12.08 -5.92 3.57
CA MET A 416 13.10 -6.02 2.53
C MET A 416 14.36 -6.72 3.04
N ASP A 417 15.42 -6.82 2.23
CA ASP A 417 16.73 -7.28 2.72
C ASP A 417 17.41 -6.17 3.56
N ASP A 418 18.36 -6.57 4.41
CA ASP A 418 19.05 -5.69 5.38
C ASP A 418 19.79 -4.50 4.73
N ASP A 419 20.10 -4.58 3.43
CA ASP A 419 20.77 -3.53 2.66
C ASP A 419 19.80 -2.67 1.81
N ASN A 420 18.49 -2.86 1.98
CA ASN A 420 17.46 -2.21 1.19
C ASN A 420 16.56 -1.27 2.03
N PRO A 421 17.03 -0.06 2.36
CA PRO A 421 16.25 0.93 3.10
C PRO A 421 15.22 1.67 2.24
N ALA A 422 15.14 1.38 0.94
CA ALA A 422 14.40 2.21 -0.02
C ALA A 422 12.94 2.52 0.38
N PRO A 423 12.16 1.62 1.01
CA PRO A 423 10.80 1.94 1.45
C PRO A 423 10.71 3.12 2.44
N ARG A 424 11.75 3.37 3.25
CA ARG A 424 11.79 4.51 4.19
C ARG A 424 11.83 5.86 3.46
N LEU A 425 12.32 5.88 2.22
CA LEU A 425 12.43 7.08 1.39
C LEU A 425 11.11 7.45 0.69
N LEU A 426 10.10 6.59 0.78
CA LEU A 426 8.76 6.88 0.25
C LEU A 426 8.14 8.04 1.04
N THR A 427 7.57 8.99 0.32
CA THR A 427 7.10 10.26 0.91
C THR A 427 5.60 10.46 0.77
N ARG A 428 4.98 9.84 -0.24
CA ARG A 428 3.58 10.10 -0.60
C ARG A 428 2.73 8.84 -0.41
N PRO A 429 1.46 8.98 -0.01
CA PRO A 429 0.50 7.87 -0.04
C PRO A 429 0.38 7.25 -1.44
N GLY A 430 0.29 5.92 -1.49
CA GLY A 430 0.23 5.15 -2.73
C GLY A 430 1.58 4.97 -3.44
N GLU A 431 2.62 5.71 -3.05
CA GLU A 431 4.00 5.45 -3.49
C GLU A 431 4.46 4.12 -2.87
N GLY A 432 5.00 3.24 -3.70
CA GLY A 432 5.40 1.91 -3.28
C GLY A 432 6.59 1.37 -4.05
N ILE A 433 7.21 0.34 -3.50
CA ILE A 433 8.27 -0.44 -4.14
C ILE A 433 7.77 -1.85 -4.31
N TYR A 434 7.57 -2.25 -5.57
CA TYR A 434 7.37 -3.64 -5.95
C TYR A 434 8.73 -4.32 -6.09
N ASN A 435 8.91 -5.46 -5.44
CA ASN A 435 10.12 -6.26 -5.51
C ASN A 435 9.71 -7.72 -5.74
N ASP A 436 10.26 -8.38 -6.75
CA ASP A 436 9.96 -9.78 -7.08
C ASP A 436 11.14 -10.74 -6.85
N ASN A 437 12.15 -10.29 -6.11
CA ASN A 437 13.34 -11.06 -5.75
C ASN A 437 13.61 -11.01 -4.25
N ALA A 438 12.56 -11.28 -3.46
CA ALA A 438 12.64 -11.46 -2.02
C ALA A 438 13.33 -10.32 -1.28
N GLY A 439 13.10 -9.06 -1.69
CA GLY A 439 13.57 -7.88 -0.98
C GLY A 439 14.93 -7.35 -1.41
N ALA A 440 15.59 -7.96 -2.39
CA ALA A 440 16.90 -7.52 -2.88
C ALA A 440 16.84 -6.13 -3.52
N LEU A 441 17.74 -5.21 -3.14
CA LEU A 441 17.77 -3.83 -3.61
C LEU A 441 17.74 -3.69 -5.15
N ALA A 442 18.47 -4.55 -5.86
CA ALA A 442 18.57 -4.54 -7.32
C ALA A 442 17.24 -4.84 -8.05
N ALA A 443 16.28 -5.48 -7.37
CA ALA A 443 14.97 -5.82 -7.93
C ALA A 443 13.87 -4.78 -7.61
N ASN A 444 14.23 -3.66 -6.98
CA ASN A 444 13.25 -2.63 -6.63
C ASN A 444 12.66 -1.94 -7.87
N SER A 445 11.34 -2.03 -7.99
CA SER A 445 10.51 -1.33 -8.97
C SER A 445 9.55 -0.36 -8.27
N PRO A 446 9.91 0.93 -8.14
CA PRO A 446 9.06 1.99 -7.65
C PRO A 446 7.83 2.14 -8.54
N PHE A 447 6.70 2.38 -7.90
CA PHE A 447 5.45 2.63 -8.56
C PHE A 447 4.56 3.54 -7.73
N GLN A 448 3.57 4.14 -8.38
CA GLN A 448 2.48 4.83 -7.75
C GLN A 448 1.20 4.02 -7.96
N THR A 449 0.56 3.63 -6.87
CA THR A 449 -0.77 3.02 -6.86
C THR A 449 -1.79 4.01 -7.41
N VAL A 450 -2.70 3.53 -8.24
CA VAL A 450 -3.81 4.37 -8.72
C VAL A 450 -4.81 4.69 -7.61
N TRP A 451 -5.49 5.81 -7.75
CA TRP A 451 -6.62 6.18 -6.91
C TRP A 451 -7.89 5.53 -7.45
N LEU A 452 -8.55 4.76 -6.59
CA LEU A 452 -9.85 4.16 -6.83
C LEU A 452 -10.78 4.63 -5.71
N SER A 453 -11.72 5.52 -6.05
CA SER A 453 -12.68 6.02 -5.07
C SER A 453 -13.69 4.93 -4.71
N GLU A 454 -14.32 5.05 -3.54
CA GLU A 454 -15.37 4.13 -3.11
C GLU A 454 -16.55 4.10 -4.10
N ASP A 455 -16.99 5.27 -4.58
CA ASP A 455 -18.08 5.36 -5.55
C ASP A 455 -17.74 4.68 -6.87
N GLU A 456 -16.50 4.86 -7.37
CA GLU A 456 -16.03 4.21 -8.58
C GLU A 456 -15.92 2.69 -8.39
N ARG A 457 -15.35 2.24 -7.27
CA ARG A 457 -15.28 0.82 -6.89
C ARG A 457 -16.66 0.20 -6.86
N ASN A 458 -17.60 0.80 -6.12
CA ASN A 458 -18.93 0.24 -5.94
C ASN A 458 -19.69 0.13 -7.27
N ARG A 459 -19.56 1.13 -8.15
CA ARG A 459 -20.13 1.10 -9.51
C ARG A 459 -19.55 -0.03 -10.35
N LEU A 460 -18.22 -0.17 -10.37
CA LEU A 460 -17.55 -1.23 -11.12
C LEU A 460 -17.95 -2.62 -10.61
N LEU A 461 -18.07 -2.80 -9.29
CA LEU A 461 -18.54 -4.05 -8.70
C LEU A 461 -19.98 -4.38 -9.10
N ASP A 462 -20.88 -3.38 -9.13
CA ASP A 462 -22.25 -3.57 -9.63
C ASP A 462 -22.26 -4.03 -11.09
N GLN A 463 -21.41 -3.44 -11.94
CA GLN A 463 -21.28 -3.85 -13.35
C GLN A 463 -20.72 -5.27 -13.50
N VAL A 464 -19.73 -5.66 -12.69
CA VAL A 464 -19.19 -7.03 -12.67
C VAL A 464 -20.25 -8.05 -12.26
N THR A 465 -21.05 -7.74 -11.23
CA THR A 465 -22.15 -8.60 -10.79
C THR A 465 -23.25 -8.70 -11.86
N ALA A 466 -23.58 -7.61 -12.54
CA ALA A 466 -24.52 -7.61 -13.66
C ALA A 466 -24.00 -8.47 -14.82
N LEU A 467 -22.73 -8.33 -15.20
CA LEU A 467 -22.11 -9.14 -16.25
C LEU A 467 -22.15 -10.64 -15.95
N ALA A 468 -21.98 -11.03 -14.67
CA ALA A 468 -22.13 -12.42 -14.26
C ALA A 468 -23.54 -12.94 -14.49
N ALA A 469 -24.55 -12.15 -14.11
CA ALA A 469 -25.96 -12.49 -14.30
C ALA A 469 -26.31 -12.61 -15.78
N GLU A 470 -25.84 -11.70 -16.63
CA GLU A 470 -26.05 -11.72 -18.09
C GLU A 470 -25.44 -12.97 -18.75
N GLN A 471 -24.26 -13.40 -18.31
CA GLN A 471 -23.61 -14.62 -18.80
C GLN A 471 -24.18 -15.91 -18.17
N GLY A 472 -25.28 -15.82 -17.41
CA GLY A 472 -25.93 -16.96 -16.76
C GLY A 472 -25.07 -17.60 -15.67
N ARG A 473 -24.00 -16.93 -15.22
CA ARG A 473 -23.17 -17.38 -14.11
C ARG A 473 -23.95 -17.07 -12.84
N LYS A 474 -24.54 -18.09 -12.21
CA LYS A 474 -25.09 -17.98 -10.86
C LYS A 474 -23.90 -18.09 -9.89
N PRO A 475 -23.38 -16.99 -9.35
CA PRO A 475 -22.30 -17.09 -8.39
C PRO A 475 -22.86 -17.77 -7.14
N ALA A 476 -22.13 -18.74 -6.59
CA ALA A 476 -22.38 -19.14 -5.21
C ALA A 476 -22.20 -17.89 -4.36
N ALA A 477 -23.18 -17.57 -3.52
CA ALA A 477 -23.06 -16.41 -2.64
C ALA A 477 -21.76 -16.54 -1.82
N PRO A 478 -20.96 -15.47 -1.69
CA PRO A 478 -19.79 -15.51 -0.83
C PRO A 478 -20.25 -15.89 0.57
N VAL A 479 -19.46 -16.71 1.25
CA VAL A 479 -19.67 -16.90 2.68
C VAL A 479 -19.16 -15.63 3.37
N VAL A 480 -20.10 -14.77 3.77
CA VAL A 480 -19.81 -13.52 4.47
C VAL A 480 -19.94 -13.77 5.95
N PHE A 481 -18.89 -13.45 6.70
CA PHE A 481 -18.91 -13.49 8.15
C PHE A 481 -18.58 -12.11 8.71
N GLU A 482 -19.46 -11.62 9.58
CA GLU A 482 -19.27 -10.42 10.38
C GLU A 482 -19.24 -10.87 11.84
N GLY A 483 -18.07 -10.84 12.49
CA GLY A 483 -17.87 -11.47 13.82
C GLY A 483 -18.80 -10.97 14.93
N ASN A 484 -19.35 -9.76 14.76
CA ASN A 484 -20.27 -9.11 15.71
C ASN A 484 -21.74 -9.13 15.24
N ALA A 485 -22.05 -9.73 14.09
CA ALA A 485 -23.42 -9.77 13.59
C ALA A 485 -24.26 -10.81 14.35
N PRO A 486 -25.53 -10.50 14.68
CA PRO A 486 -26.46 -11.50 15.16
C PRO A 486 -26.63 -12.61 14.13
N ALA A 487 -26.83 -13.85 14.59
CA ALA A 487 -27.10 -14.98 13.73
C ALA A 487 -28.40 -14.74 12.91
N ASP A 488 -28.34 -14.98 11.60
CA ASP A 488 -29.49 -14.80 10.70
C ASP A 488 -30.16 -16.15 10.42
N LEU A 489 -31.33 -16.35 11.02
CA LEU A 489 -32.16 -17.54 10.82
C LEU A 489 -32.55 -17.75 9.34
N GLU A 490 -32.75 -16.67 8.58
CA GLU A 490 -33.18 -16.75 7.18
C GLU A 490 -32.03 -17.16 6.24
N ALA A 491 -30.78 -16.92 6.64
CA ALA A 491 -29.59 -17.30 5.88
C ALA A 491 -29.26 -18.80 5.99
N ASN A 492 -29.84 -19.52 6.96
CA ASN A 492 -29.60 -20.94 7.15
C ASN A 492 -30.35 -21.79 6.11
N VAL A 493 -29.65 -22.18 5.05
CA VAL A 493 -30.20 -22.98 3.94
C VAL A 493 -30.76 -24.33 4.41
N GLU A 494 -30.13 -24.98 5.39
CA GLU A 494 -30.60 -26.28 5.91
C GLU A 494 -31.91 -26.10 6.69
N LEU A 495 -32.00 -25.07 7.54
CA LEU A 495 -33.21 -24.72 8.26
C LEU A 495 -34.33 -24.27 7.30
N ALA A 496 -34.03 -23.40 6.35
CA ALA A 496 -34.99 -22.94 5.35
C ALA A 496 -35.54 -24.09 4.50
N GLY A 497 -34.67 -25.05 4.13
CA GLY A 497 -35.08 -26.29 3.48
C GLY A 497 -36.04 -27.12 4.34
N LEU A 498 -35.69 -27.33 5.62
CA LEU A 498 -36.52 -28.08 6.56
C LEU A 498 -37.87 -27.39 6.86
N LEU A 499 -37.91 -26.06 6.92
CA LEU A 499 -39.14 -25.27 7.12
C LEU A 499 -40.03 -25.26 5.88
N GLY A 500 -39.44 -25.36 4.68
CA GLY A 500 -40.15 -25.42 3.41
C GLY A 500 -40.78 -26.80 3.12
N GLU A 501 -40.33 -27.84 3.80
CA GLU A 501 -40.79 -29.21 3.61
C GLU A 501 -41.81 -29.64 4.68
N ARG A 502 -42.82 -30.43 4.31
CA ARG A 502 -43.70 -31.07 5.29
C ARG A 502 -43.00 -32.27 5.92
N PRO A 503 -43.01 -32.44 7.26
CA PRO A 503 -42.36 -33.56 7.92
C PRO A 503 -42.91 -34.90 7.39
N GLN A 504 -42.07 -35.67 6.70
CA GLN A 504 -42.47 -36.97 6.14
C GLN A 504 -42.32 -38.11 7.17
N ALA A 505 -41.38 -37.98 8.10
CA ALA A 505 -41.13 -38.97 9.16
C ALA A 505 -40.58 -38.29 10.42
N ARG A 506 -40.74 -38.96 11.58
CA ARG A 506 -40.07 -38.52 12.81
C ARG A 506 -38.56 -38.77 12.69
N PRO A 507 -37.71 -37.77 12.93
CA PRO A 507 -36.26 -37.95 12.83
C PRO A 507 -35.75 -38.86 13.97
N ALA A 508 -34.70 -39.62 13.67
CA ALA A 508 -34.03 -40.49 14.66
C ALA A 508 -33.28 -39.68 15.73
N GLU A 509 -32.86 -38.48 15.37
CA GLU A 509 -32.15 -37.51 16.20
C GLU A 509 -32.76 -36.12 15.96
N VAL A 510 -33.06 -35.40 17.04
CA VAL A 510 -33.51 -34.00 16.94
C VAL A 510 -32.26 -33.13 17.01
N LYS A 511 -32.11 -32.17 16.10
CA LYS A 511 -31.02 -31.20 16.14
C LYS A 511 -31.56 -29.88 16.66
N ALA A 512 -30.94 -29.31 17.69
CA ALA A 512 -31.19 -27.92 18.07
C ALA A 512 -30.07 -27.06 17.50
N TRP A 513 -30.46 -26.04 16.75
CA TRP A 513 -29.52 -25.03 16.30
C TRP A 513 -29.15 -24.12 17.47
N LEU A 514 -27.86 -23.94 17.70
CA LEU A 514 -27.31 -23.13 18.79
C LEU A 514 -26.77 -21.78 18.31
N GLY A 515 -26.85 -21.52 17.01
CA GLY A 515 -26.37 -20.30 16.36
C GLY A 515 -25.44 -20.57 15.18
N GLU A 516 -25.03 -19.49 14.54
CA GLU A 516 -24.06 -19.55 13.45
C GLU A 516 -22.68 -19.95 13.96
N PRO A 517 -21.95 -20.81 13.23
CA PRO A 517 -20.60 -21.17 13.61
C PRO A 517 -19.66 -19.98 13.38
N ASN A 518 -18.82 -19.68 14.36
CA ASN A 518 -17.66 -18.80 14.16
C ASN A 518 -16.51 -19.52 13.43
N ALA A 519 -16.85 -20.21 12.34
CA ALA A 519 -15.96 -20.99 11.50
C ALA A 519 -16.67 -21.35 10.19
N ILE A 520 -15.92 -21.59 9.11
CA ILE A 520 -16.47 -22.07 7.83
C ILE A 520 -16.86 -23.55 7.95
N LYS A 521 -17.98 -23.84 8.60
CA LYS A 521 -18.59 -25.17 8.76
C LYS A 521 -20.13 -25.07 8.71
N GLY A 522 -20.81 -26.21 8.78
CA GLY A 522 -22.26 -26.24 8.93
C GLY A 522 -22.73 -25.60 10.24
N PRO A 523 -24.04 -25.33 10.39
CA PRO A 523 -24.62 -24.67 11.57
C PRO A 523 -24.15 -25.30 12.89
N THR A 524 -23.93 -24.50 13.93
CA THR A 524 -23.62 -25.04 15.26
C THR A 524 -24.88 -25.70 15.80
N GLU A 525 -24.85 -27.02 15.96
CA GLU A 525 -26.01 -27.81 16.35
C GLU A 525 -25.70 -28.74 17.52
N ALA A 526 -26.68 -28.94 18.40
CA ALA A 526 -26.71 -30.01 19.39
C ALA A 526 -27.63 -31.13 18.91
N GLY A 527 -27.08 -32.34 18.79
CA GLY A 527 -27.84 -33.55 18.47
C GLY A 527 -28.44 -34.21 19.71
N PHE A 528 -29.74 -34.46 19.68
CA PHE A 528 -30.52 -35.11 20.71
C PHE A 528 -31.03 -36.45 20.20
N GLY A 529 -30.19 -37.48 20.35
CA GLY A 529 -30.59 -38.85 20.17
C GLY A 529 -31.52 -39.34 21.29
N ARG A 530 -32.35 -40.35 21.00
CA ARG A 530 -33.22 -41.00 22.00
C ARG A 530 -32.45 -41.94 22.93
N ARG A 531 -31.48 -41.40 23.66
CA ARG A 531 -30.67 -42.13 24.65
C ARG A 531 -30.53 -41.32 25.93
N SER A 532 -30.43 -42.02 27.05
CA SER A 532 -30.15 -41.40 28.35
C SER A 532 -28.90 -40.53 28.28
N GLY A 533 -28.93 -39.35 28.90
CA GLY A 533 -27.82 -38.39 28.90
C GLY A 533 -27.75 -37.44 27.70
N SER A 534 -28.73 -37.46 26.78
CA SER A 534 -28.82 -36.47 25.70
C SER A 534 -29.56 -35.21 26.17
N HIS A 535 -28.90 -34.44 27.03
CA HIS A 535 -29.39 -33.17 27.56
C HIS A 535 -28.42 -32.05 27.20
N LEU A 536 -28.93 -30.84 26.98
CA LEU A 536 -28.12 -29.64 26.78
C LEU A 536 -28.16 -28.81 28.06
N LEU A 537 -26.98 -28.51 28.58
CA LEU A 537 -26.79 -27.56 29.67
C LEU A 537 -26.00 -26.37 29.12
N VAL A 538 -26.59 -25.18 29.16
CA VAL A 538 -25.93 -23.93 28.80
C VAL A 538 -25.47 -23.26 30.09
N VAL A 539 -24.17 -22.97 30.20
CA VAL A 539 -23.57 -22.30 31.36
C VAL A 539 -22.91 -21.02 30.88
N GLY A 540 -23.32 -19.88 31.44
CA GLY A 540 -22.76 -18.57 31.09
C GLY A 540 -22.53 -17.71 32.32
N GLN A 541 -21.78 -16.62 32.15
CA GLN A 541 -21.43 -15.69 33.24
C GLN A 541 -22.55 -14.70 33.58
N SER A 542 -23.62 -14.65 32.79
CA SER A 542 -24.76 -13.74 32.96
C SER A 542 -26.04 -14.46 32.52
N ASP A 543 -27.06 -14.46 33.38
CA ASP A 543 -28.37 -15.07 33.10
C ASP A 543 -29.04 -14.44 31.87
N GLU A 544 -28.82 -13.15 31.62
CA GLU A 544 -29.37 -12.41 30.47
C GLU A 544 -28.77 -12.88 29.13
N ARG A 545 -27.46 -13.19 29.12
CA ARG A 545 -26.76 -13.76 27.95
C ARG A 545 -27.08 -15.23 27.71
N VAL A 546 -27.42 -15.97 28.77
CA VAL A 546 -27.86 -17.37 28.67
C VAL A 546 -29.31 -17.44 28.19
N GLY A 547 -30.18 -16.53 28.66
CA GLY A 547 -31.58 -16.44 28.24
C GLY A 547 -31.73 -16.15 26.74
N THR A 548 -30.89 -15.28 26.18
CA THR A 548 -30.88 -14.93 24.75
C THR A 548 -30.43 -16.05 23.80
N LEU A 549 -29.85 -17.14 24.30
CA LEU A 549 -29.55 -18.34 23.50
C LEU A 549 -30.73 -19.33 23.44
N LEU A 550 -31.77 -19.13 24.26
CA LEU A 550 -32.88 -20.05 24.45
C LEU A 550 -34.26 -19.47 24.08
N GLU A 551 -34.37 -18.14 23.96
CA GLU A 551 -35.52 -17.41 23.40
C GLU A 551 -35.27 -17.07 21.92
#